data_AF-A0A1G2TGH4-F1
#
_entry.id   AF-A0A1G2TGH4-F1
#
_cell.length_a   1.000
_cell.length_b   1.000
_cell.length_c   1.000
_cell.angle_alpha   90.00
_cell.angle_beta   90.00
_cell.angle_gamma   90.00
#
_symmetry.space_group_name_H-M   'P 1'
#
loop_
_entity.id
_entity.type
_entity.pdbx_description
1 polymer ?
#
loop_
_entity_poly.entity_id
_entity_poly.type
_entity_poly.pdbx_seq_one_letter_code
_entity_poly.pdbx_strand_id
1 'polypeptide(L)' 'MIKAIFAVAWIKVLVGVLGLILFIWALVDILRSRKTAGMKILWVLICLIFPFLGVVIYLLFGRKENGYIE' A
#
# COMPACT_ATOMS: atom_id res chain seq x y z
N MET A 1 17.82 -23.59 19.94
CA MET A 1 17.15 -22.36 20.40
C MET A 1 17.58 -21.13 19.60
N ILE A 2 18.87 -20.77 19.61
CA ILE A 2 19.42 -19.59 18.91
C ILE A 2 19.15 -19.55 17.39
N LYS A 3 19.31 -20.67 16.67
CA LYS A 3 19.06 -20.74 15.22
C LYS A 3 17.62 -20.40 14.81
N ALA A 4 16.64 -20.74 15.65
CA ALA A 4 15.24 -20.43 15.39
C ALA A 4 14.95 -18.92 15.55
N ILE A 5 15.58 -18.27 16.53
CA ILE A 5 15.41 -16.83 16.77
C ILE A 5 15.95 -16.03 15.58
N PHE A 6 17.13 -16.41 15.07
CA PHE A 6 17.69 -15.79 13.86
C PHE A 6 16.76 -15.98 12.66
N ALA A 7 16.28 -17.20 12.41
CA ALA A 7 15.36 -17.47 11.30
C ALA A 7 14.09 -16.59 11.35
N VAL A 8 13.49 -16.44 12.53
CA VAL A 8 12.28 -15.62 12.72
C VAL A 8 12.58 -14.12 12.56
N ALA A 9 13.76 -13.65 12.96
CA ALA A 9 14.17 -12.26 12.81
C ALA A 9 14.24 -11.84 11.32
N TRP A 10 14.80 -12.70 10.46
CA TRP A 10 14.89 -12.45 9.02
C TRP A 10 13.51 -12.35 8.35
N ILE A 11 12.55 -13.18 8.75
CA ILE A 11 11.18 -13.16 8.20
C ILE A 11 10.51 -11.80 8.46
N LYS A 12 10.68 -11.25 9.67
CA LYS A 12 10.12 -9.94 10.02
C LYS A 12 10.70 -8.82 9.16
N VAL A 13 12.01 -8.85 8.92
CA VAL A 13 12.69 -7.88 8.05
C VAL A 13 12.16 -7.98 6.62
N LEU A 14 12.05 -9.19 6.07
CA LEU A 14 11.52 -9.40 4.73
C LEU A 14 10.09 -8.87 4.58
N VAL A 15 9.21 -9.18 5.53
CA VAL A 15 7.82 -8.69 5.51
C VAL A 15 7.76 -7.17 5.61
N GLY A 16 8.58 -6.55 6.47
CA GLY A 16 8.66 -5.10 6.59
C GLY A 16 9.14 -4.42 5.30
N VAL A 17 10.20 -4.96 4.68
CA VAL A 17 10.75 -4.43 3.43
C VAL A 17 9.75 -4.58 2.28
N LEU A 18 9.12 -5.74 2.13
CA LEU A 18 8.08 -5.96 1.13
C LEU A 18 6.90 -5.01 1.31
N GLY A 19 6.46 -4.79 2.55
CA GLY A 19 5.40 -3.83 2.86
C GLY A 19 5.78 -2.39 2.48
N LEU A 20 7.02 -1.99 2.72
CA LEU A 20 7.53 -0.67 2.33
C LEU A 20 7.56 -0.49 0.80
N ILE A 21 8.01 -1.52 0.08
CA ILE A 21 7.99 -1.52 -1.40
C ILE A 21 6.57 -1.38 -1.93
N LEU A 22 5.61 -2.14 -1.37
CA LEU A 22 4.20 -2.05 -1.74
C LEU A 22 3.60 -0.68 -1.43
N PHE A 23 3.99 -0.07 -0.32
CA PHE A 23 3.57 1.27 0.05
C PHE A 23 4.03 2.33 -0.95
N ILE A 24 5.32 2.31 -1.31
CA ILE A 24 5.87 3.23 -2.32
C ILE A 24 5.21 2.98 -3.68
N TRP A 25 5.02 1.71 -4.05
CA TRP A 25 4.35 1.34 -5.28
C TRP A 25 2.93 1.89 -5.35
N ALA A 26 2.15 1.77 -4.26
CA ALA A 26 0.79 2.30 -4.19
C ALA A 26 0.76 3.82 -4.36
N LEU A 27 1.69 4.55 -3.73
CA LEU A 27 1.82 6.00 -3.91
C LEU A 27 2.09 6.37 -5.37
N VAL A 28 3.03 5.67 -6.02
CA VAL A 28 3.35 5.90 -7.44
C VAL A 28 2.13 5.59 -8.32
N ASP A 29 1.40 4.52 -8.03
CA ASP A 29 0.19 4.12 -8.77
C ASP A 29 -0.93 5.17 -8.61
N ILE A 30 -1.17 5.68 -7.41
CA ILE A 30 -2.14 6.76 -7.14
C ILE A 30 -1.78 8.01 -7.95
N LEU A 31 -0.51 8.41 -7.92
CA LEU A 31 -0.04 9.62 -8.62
C LEU A 31 -0.16 9.48 -10.14
N ARG A 32 0.12 8.29 -10.68
CA ARG A 32 -0.01 7.96 -12.11
C ARG A 32 -1.45 7.77 -12.57
N SER A 33 -2.39 7.49 -11.65
CA SER A 33 -3.80 7.31 -11.99
C SER A 33 -4.42 8.57 -12.63
N ARG A 34 -5.42 8.39 -13.51
CA ARG A 34 -6.19 9.51 -14.10
C ARG A 34 -7.30 10.03 -13.18
N LYS A 35 -7.22 9.76 -11.87
CA LYS A 35 -8.19 10.24 -10.87
C LYS A 35 -8.09 11.75 -10.68
N THR A 36 -9.17 12.37 -10.20
CA THR A 36 -9.17 13.79 -9.82
C THR A 36 -8.16 14.06 -8.69
N ALA A 37 -7.69 15.30 -8.58
CA ALA A 37 -6.72 15.68 -7.56
C ALA A 37 -7.22 15.38 -6.13
N GLY A 38 -8.49 15.65 -5.83
CA GLY A 38 -9.10 15.34 -4.53
C GLY A 38 -9.07 13.85 -4.19
N MET A 39 -9.35 12.99 -5.17
CA MET A 39 -9.35 11.53 -4.95
C MET A 39 -7.94 10.99 -4.78
N LYS A 40 -6.94 11.55 -5.48
CA LYS A 40 -5.53 11.22 -5.24
C LYS A 40 -5.11 11.56 -3.81
N ILE A 41 -5.44 12.77 -3.35
CA ILE A 41 -5.11 13.22 -1.99
C ILE A 41 -5.74 12.33 -0.94
N LEU A 42 -7.02 11.94 -1.12
CA LEU A 42 -7.70 11.02 -0.21
C LEU A 42 -6.99 9.66 -0.11
N TRP A 43 -6.63 9.06 -1.25
CA TRP A 43 -5.90 7.79 -1.26
C TRP A 43 -4.50 7.88 -0.67
N VAL A 44 -3.77 8.96 -0.95
CA VAL A 44 -2.47 9.22 -0.33
C VAL A 44 -2.60 9.34 1.19
N LEU A 45 -3.62 10.07 1.68
CA LEU A 45 -3.84 10.28 3.10
C LEU A 45 -4.20 8.98 3.83
N ILE A 46 -5.05 8.14 3.23
CA ILE A 46 -5.41 6.82 3.77
C ILE A 46 -4.18 5.93 3.87
N CYS A 47 -3.37 5.87 2.81
CA CYS A 47 -2.11 5.12 2.83
C CYS A 47 -1.17 5.69 3.89
N LEU A 48 -1.05 7.01 4.02
CA LEU A 48 -0.11 7.64 4.95
C LEU A 48 -0.45 7.36 6.42
N ILE A 49 -1.73 7.47 6.80
CA ILE A 49 -2.18 7.18 8.18
C ILE A 49 -2.09 5.68 8.47
N PHE A 50 -2.43 4.85 7.48
CA PHE A 50 -2.43 3.40 7.61
C PHE A 50 -1.58 2.77 6.50
N PRO A 51 -0.25 2.66 6.64
CA PRO A 51 0.63 2.22 5.56
C PRO A 51 0.34 0.81 5.05
N PHE A 52 0.04 -0.14 5.94
CA PHE A 52 -0.29 -1.50 5.53
C PHE A 52 -1.76 -1.64 5.09
N LEU A 53 -2.70 -1.21 5.94
CA LEU A 53 -4.13 -1.33 5.64
C LEU A 53 -4.57 -0.44 4.48
N GLY A 54 -4.05 0.78 4.39
CA GLY A 54 -4.37 1.72 3.33
C GLY A 54 -3.94 1.23 1.96
N VAL A 55 -2.78 0.57 1.85
CA VAL A 55 -2.34 -0.08 0.60
C VAL A 55 -3.27 -1.24 0.22
N VAL A 56 -3.71 -2.05 1.18
CA VAL A 56 -4.67 -3.13 0.93
C VAL A 56 -6.02 -2.58 0.47
N ILE A 57 -6.55 -1.56 1.14
CA ILE A 57 -7.81 -0.91 0.77
C ILE A 57 -7.69 -0.26 -0.61
N TYR A 58 -6.57 0.41 -0.90
CA TYR A 58 -6.29 0.99 -2.21
C TYR A 58 -6.27 -0.07 -3.31
N LEU A 59 -5.61 -1.21 -3.09
CA LEU A 59 -5.56 -2.30 -4.06
C LEU A 59 -6.93 -2.89 -4.38
N LEU A 60 -7.80 -3.00 -3.38
CA LEU A 60 -9.13 -3.59 -3.52
C LEU A 60 -10.14 -2.61 -4.14
N PHE A 61 -10.16 -1.37 -3.66
CA PHE A 61 -11.20 -0.38 -3.99
C PHE A 61 -10.65 0.78 -4.82
N GLY A 62 -9.49 1.31 -4.46
CA GLY A 62 -8.88 2.45 -5.14
C GLY A 62 -8.47 2.17 -6.58
N ARG A 63 -7.89 1.00 -6.85
CA ARG A 63 -7.43 0.61 -8.18
C ARG A 63 -8.55 0.25 -9.15
N LYS A 64 -9.74 -0.16 -8.64
CA LYS A 64 -10.87 -0.65 -9.43
C LYS A 64 -11.87 0.41 -9.87
N GLU A 65 -11.66 1.67 -9.52
CA GLU A 65 -12.50 2.79 -9.94
C GLU A 65 -12.25 3.11 -11.44
N ASN A 66 -12.67 2.18 -12.30
CA ASN A 66 -13.08 2.48 -13.66
C ASN A 66 -14.50 3.06 -13.53
N GLY A 67 -14.67 4.30 -13.96
CA GLY A 67 -15.92 5.03 -13.79
C GLY A 67 -17.13 4.27 -14.34
N TYR A 68 -18.12 4.09 -13.47
CA TYR A 68 -19.51 3.98 -13.86
C TYR A 68 -20.22 5.12 -13.13
N ILE A 69 -20.17 6.30 -13.76
CA ILE A 69 -21.26 7.26 -13.62
C ILE A 69 -22.24 6.82 -14.71
N GLU A 70 -23.06 5.81 -14.39
CA GLU A 70 -24.42 5.70 -14.90
C GLU A 70 -25.34 6.18 -13.77
#